data_AF-A0A357R5L9-F1
#
_entry.id   AF-A0A357R5L9-F1
#
_cell.length_a   1.000
_cell.length_b   1.000
_cell.length_c   1.000
_cell.angle_alpha   90.00
_cell.angle_beta   90.00
_cell.angle_gamma   90.00
#
_symmetry.space_group_name_H-M   'P 1'
#
loop_
_entity.id
_entity.type
_entity.pdbx_description
1 polymer ?
#
loop_
_entity_poly.entity_id
_entity_poly.type
_entity_poly.pdbx_seq_one_letter_code
_entity_poly.pdbx_strand_id
1 'polypeptide(L)' 'HGTHVAGTVAALNNSIGVIGAAPAAQLYAVKVLDRYGSGTYSNIIAGIEWAISNDIDVINMSLGGSSGSTALQQACDAAY' A
#
# COMPACT_ATOMS: atom_id res chain seq x y z
N HIS A 1 -6.60 -10.18 0.31
CA HIS A 1 -6.00 -9.26 -0.68
C HIS A 1 -4.65 -8.73 -0.20
N GLY A 2 -4.59 -7.85 0.82
CA GLY A 2 -3.34 -7.22 1.27
C GLY A 2 -2.19 -8.18 1.60
N THR A 3 -2.45 -9.28 2.32
CA THR A 3 -1.43 -10.30 2.62
C THR A 3 -0.85 -10.95 1.37
N HIS A 4 -1.67 -11.19 0.34
CA HIS A 4 -1.20 -11.76 -0.92
C HIS A 4 -0.31 -10.77 -1.68
N VAL A 5 -0.71 -9.50 -1.75
CA VAL A 5 0.09 -8.40 -2.34
C VAL A 5 1.43 -8.26 -1.61
N ALA A 6 1.41 -8.23 -0.27
CA ALA A 6 2.62 -8.15 0.55
C ALA A 6 3.55 -9.36 0.31
N GLY A 7 2.99 -10.54 0.08
CA GLY A 7 3.75 -11.74 -0.27
C GLY A 7 4.50 -11.61 -1.60
N THR A 8 3.85 -11.08 -2.64
CA THR A 8 4.53 -10.81 -3.93
C THR A 8 5.71 -9.84 -3.75
N VAL A 9 5.56 -8.83 -2.88
CA VAL A 9 6.62 -7.84 -2.62
C VAL A 9 7.77 -8.45 -1.82
N ALA A 10 7.51 -9.03 -0.66
CA ALA A 10 8.56 -9.40 0.29
C ALA A 10 8.26 -10.68 1.10
N ALA A 11 7.64 -11.70 0.50
CA ALA A 11 7.63 -13.02 1.12
C ALA A 11 9.08 -13.47 1.44
N LEU A 12 9.26 -14.02 2.65
CA LEU A 12 10.57 -14.37 3.18
C LEU A 12 11.29 -15.41 2.31
N ASN A 13 12.59 -15.24 2.14
CA ASN A 13 13.43 -16.29 1.56
C ASN A 13 13.69 -17.38 2.60
N ASN A 14 12.91 -18.46 2.56
CA ASN A 14 13.04 -19.60 3.46
C ASN A 14 12.63 -20.91 2.74
N SER A 15 12.54 -22.01 3.48
CA SER A 15 12.23 -23.34 2.93
C SER A 15 10.74 -23.65 2.78
N ILE A 16 9.84 -22.67 2.89
CA ILE A 16 8.40 -22.85 2.77
C ILE A 16 7.76 -21.81 1.83
N GLY A 17 6.69 -22.18 1.13
CA GLY A 17 5.90 -21.23 0.35
C GLY A 17 6.65 -20.62 -0.86
N VAL A 18 6.67 -19.29 -0.93
CA VAL A 18 7.20 -18.51 -2.06
C VAL A 18 8.16 -17.42 -1.57
N ILE A 19 8.95 -16.86 -2.49
CA ILE A 19 9.83 -15.71 -2.25
C ILE A 19 9.29 -14.44 -2.92
N GLY A 20 9.39 -13.30 -2.25
CA GLY A 20 9.00 -12.01 -2.80
C GLY A 20 10.07 -11.41 -3.71
N ALA A 21 9.72 -10.36 -4.46
CA ALA A 21 10.66 -9.63 -5.31
C ALA A 21 11.81 -8.98 -4.51
N ALA A 22 11.52 -8.49 -3.31
CA ALA A 22 12.46 -7.86 -2.38
C ALA A 22 12.31 -8.47 -0.97
N PRO A 23 12.75 -9.72 -0.75
CA PRO A 23 12.47 -10.49 0.47
C PRO A 23 13.10 -9.91 1.74
N ALA A 24 14.06 -8.99 1.61
CA ALA A 24 14.69 -8.28 2.72
C ALA A 24 14.09 -6.88 2.99
N ALA A 25 13.11 -6.45 2.21
CA ALA A 25 12.44 -5.17 2.43
C ALA A 25 11.63 -5.19 3.73
N GLN A 26 11.60 -4.05 4.43
CA GLN A 26 10.71 -3.87 5.58
C GLN A 26 9.28 -3.62 5.08
N LEU A 27 8.33 -4.42 5.54
CA LEU A 27 6.91 -4.29 5.18
C LEU A 27 6.15 -3.52 6.26
N TYR A 28 5.40 -2.50 5.84
CA TYR A 28 4.48 -1.73 6.67
C TYR A 28 3.04 -1.92 6.18
N ALA A 29 2.13 -2.31 7.07
CA ALA A 29 0.74 -2.60 6.73
C ALA A 29 -0.17 -1.40 7.01
N VAL A 30 -0.53 -0.65 5.95
CA VAL A 30 -1.43 0.51 6.04
C VAL A 30 -2.83 0.12 5.57
N LYS A 31 -3.72 -0.23 6.50
CA LYS A 31 -5.06 -0.74 6.18
C LYS A 31 -6.04 0.40 5.89
N VAL A 32 -6.26 0.69 4.60
CA VAL A 32 -7.22 1.71 4.13
C VAL A 32 -8.54 1.12 3.57
N LEU A 33 -8.60 -0.20 3.37
CA LEU A 33 -9.76 -0.93 2.86
C LEU A 33 -10.37 -1.85 3.93
N ASP A 34 -11.69 -1.98 3.89
CA ASP A 34 -12.48 -2.85 4.75
C ASP A 34 -12.37 -4.34 4.37
N ARG A 35 -13.22 -5.20 4.95
CA ARG A 35 -13.22 -6.65 4.69
C ARG A 35 -13.73 -7.04 3.30
N TYR A 36 -14.44 -6.14 2.63
CA TYR A 36 -14.98 -6.33 1.28
C TYR A 36 -14.04 -5.77 0.20
N GLY A 37 -12.91 -5.18 0.59
CA GLY A 37 -11.96 -4.57 -0.34
C GLY A 37 -12.34 -3.14 -0.74
N SER A 38 -13.23 -2.49 0.00
CA SER A 38 -13.70 -1.13 -0.28
C SER A 38 -13.18 -0.13 0.75
N GLY A 39 -13.02 1.13 0.34
CA GLY A 39 -12.59 2.21 1.22
C GLY A 39 -12.91 3.57 0.61
N THR A 40 -12.92 4.61 1.45
CA THR A 40 -13.13 5.99 1.01
C THR A 40 -11.82 6.59 0.52
N TYR A 41 -11.90 7.60 -0.35
CA TYR A 41 -10.72 8.38 -0.73
C TYR A 41 -10.07 9.07 0.47
N SER A 42 -10.84 9.48 1.48
CA SER A 42 -10.29 10.02 2.72
C SER A 42 -9.39 9.03 3.47
N ASN A 43 -9.76 7.75 3.51
CA ASN A 43 -8.92 6.73 4.15
C ASN A 43 -7.64 6.46 3.34
N ILE A 44 -7.75 6.47 2.00
CA ILE A 44 -6.58 6.29 1.12
C ILE A 44 -5.61 7.47 1.29
N ILE A 45 -6.11 8.71 1.29
CA ILE A 45 -5.32 9.92 1.53
C ILE A 45 -4.62 9.84 2.88
N ALA A 46 -5.33 9.50 3.96
CA ALA A 46 -4.73 9.33 5.28
C ALA A 46 -3.63 8.25 5.31
N GLY A 47 -3.78 7.19 4.50
CA GLY A 47 -2.74 6.18 4.34
C GLY A 47 -1.49 6.67 3.61
N ILE A 48 -1.65 7.52 2.59
CA ILE A 48 -0.55 8.17 1.88
C ILE A 48 0.18 9.15 2.82
N GLU A 49 -0.57 10.00 3.53
CA GLU A 49 -0.02 10.95 4.50
C GLU A 49 0.74 10.24 5.63
N TRP A 50 0.23 9.09 6.10
CA TRP A 50 0.93 8.25 7.07
C TRP A 50 2.26 7.76 6.49
N ALA A 51 2.29 7.31 5.24
CA ALA A 51 3.52 6.84 4.60
C ALA A 51 4.56 7.95 4.44
N ILE A 52 4.14 9.15 4.01
CA ILE A 52 5.01 10.34 3.96
C ILE A 52 5.57 10.66 5.34
N SER A 53 4.70 10.70 6.36
CA SER A 53 5.09 11.07 7.73
C SER A 53 6.00 10.04 8.42
N ASN A 54 6.12 8.84 7.87
CA ASN A 54 6.97 7.76 8.39
C ASN A 54 8.15 7.46 7.46
N ASP A 55 8.49 8.38 6.54
CA ASP A 55 9.62 8.26 5.62
C ASP A 55 9.63 6.93 4.83
N ILE A 56 8.46 6.47 4.38
CA ILE A 56 8.32 5.23 3.62
C ILE A 56 8.88 5.41 2.21
N ASP A 57 9.86 4.58 1.83
CA ASP A 57 10.55 4.68 0.54
C ASP A 57 9.66 4.33 -0.67
N VAL A 58 8.73 3.38 -0.52
CA VAL A 58 7.89 2.86 -1.62
C VAL A 58 6.47 2.58 -1.13
N ILE A 59 5.48 3.14 -1.83
CA ILE A 59 4.06 2.89 -1.57
C ILE A 59 3.48 2.01 -2.68
N ASN A 60 2.84 0.90 -2.32
CA ASN A 60 2.07 0.06 -3.25
C ASN A 60 0.56 0.16 -2.97
N MET A 61 -0.18 0.73 -3.92
CA MET A 61 -1.64 0.92 -3.84
C MET A 61 -2.36 0.01 -4.84
N SER A 62 -2.52 -1.28 -4.51
CA SER A 62 -3.28 -2.23 -5.35
C SER A 62 -4.79 -2.03 -5.20
N LEU A 63 -5.28 -0.88 -5.65
CA LEU A 63 -6.66 -0.42 -5.58
C LEU A 63 -6.93 0.60 -6.69
N GLY A 64 -8.20 0.97 -6.87
CA GLY A 64 -8.61 1.99 -7.83
C GLY A 64 -10.06 2.41 -7.59
N GLY A 65 -10.48 3.50 -8.21
CA GLY A 65 -11.85 4.00 -8.14
C GLY A 65 -12.36 4.38 -9.53
N SER A 66 -13.68 4.54 -9.65
CA SER A 66 -14.34 4.83 -10.92
C SER A 66 -14.29 6.31 -11.34
N SER A 67 -13.83 7.20 -10.47
CA SER A 67 -13.73 8.64 -10.71
C SER A 67 -12.46 9.25 -10.12
N GLY A 68 -11.95 10.32 -10.73
CA GLY A 68 -10.82 11.07 -10.17
C GLY A 68 -11.20 11.87 -8.91
N SER A 69 -10.18 12.24 -8.13
CA SER A 69 -10.31 13.15 -6.99
C SER A 69 -9.11 14.07 -6.92
N THR A 70 -9.34 15.38 -6.95
CA THR A 70 -8.27 16.39 -6.83
C THR A 70 -7.51 16.23 -5.51
N ALA A 71 -8.20 15.93 -4.41
CA ALA A 71 -7.55 15.73 -3.12
C ALA A 71 -6.66 14.47 -3.11
N LEU A 72 -7.09 13.40 -3.78
CA LEU A 72 -6.27 12.19 -3.89
C LEU A 72 -5.05 12.43 -4.79
N GLN A 73 -5.23 13.15 -5.90
CA GLN A 73 -4.12 13.55 -6.77
C GLN A 73 -3.06 14.34 -5.99
N GLN A 74 -3.50 15.35 -5.22
CA GLN A 74 -2.59 16.16 -4.40
C GLN A 74 -1.83 15.33 -3.36
N ALA A 75 -2.47 14.35 -2.73
CA ALA A 75 -1.80 13.44 -1.80
C ALA A 75 -0.73 12.59 -2.50
N CYS A 76 -1.01 12.08 -3.70
CA CYS A 76 -0.03 11.37 -4.51
C CYS A 76 1.13 12.28 -4.93
N ASP A 77 0.85 13.51 -5.35
CA ASP A 77 1.88 14.47 -5.78
C ASP A 77 2.79 14.89 -4.61
N ALA A 78 2.27 14.93 -3.38
CA ALA A 78 3.05 15.22 -2.18
C ALA A 78 3.95 14.06 -1.73
N ALA A 79 3.70 12.83 -2.22
CA ALA A 79 4.50 11.64 -1.92
C ALA A 79 5.66 11.44 -2.91
N TYR A 80 5.76 12.27 -3.95
CA TYR A 80 6.79 12.21 -5.00
C TYR A 80 7.87 13.27 -4.78
#